data_AF-A0A352XVQ2-F1
#
_entry.id   AF-A0A352XVQ2-F1
#
_cell.length_a   1.000
_cell.length_b   1.000
_cell.length_c   1.000
_cell.angle_alpha   90.00
_cell.angle_beta   90.00
_cell.angle_gamma   90.00
#
_symmetry.space_group_name_H-M   'P 1'
#
loop_
_entity.id
_entity.type
_entity.pdbx_description
1 polymer ?
#
loop_
_entity_poly.entity_id
_entity_poly.type
_entity_poly.pdbx_seq_one_letter_code
_entity_poly.pdbx_strand_id
1 'polypeptide(L)'
;MIEQDGAISPENTLFVLLCFEGPDIYSTAGGLGTRVTELSEALALQGYTTHLIFIGAPDKPSVETRFDGHLILKRWSQWVSKYYPNGVYDGEEQKLYDYNESV
;
A
#
# COMPACT_ATOMS: atom_id res chain seq x y z
N MET A 1 -7.75 -1.41 36.74
CA MET A 1 -7.40 -1.34 35.31
C MET A 1 -8.62 -0.80 34.61
N ILE A 2 -8.51 0.36 33.98
CA ILE A 2 -9.62 0.89 33.16
C ILE A 2 -9.57 0.08 31.87
N GLU A 3 -10.54 -0.80 31.65
CA GLU A 3 -10.84 -1.27 30.30
C GLU A 3 -11.26 -0.02 29.52
N GLN A 4 -10.37 0.46 28.66
CA GLN A 4 -10.71 1.53 27.72
C GLN A 4 -11.51 0.87 26.59
N ASP A 5 -12.82 0.79 26.79
CA ASP A 5 -13.76 0.48 25.72
C ASP A 5 -13.43 1.36 24.50
N GLY A 6 -13.04 0.75 23.38
CA GLY A 6 -12.64 1.44 22.15
C GLY A 6 -11.16 1.75 21.98
N ALA A 7 -10.26 1.24 22.82
CA ALA A 7 -8.82 1.35 22.56
C ALA A 7 -8.41 0.61 21.27
N ILE A 8 -7.61 1.27 20.44
CA ILE A 8 -7.03 0.67 19.23
C ILE A 8 -5.96 -0.33 19.66
N SER A 9 -6.11 -1.59 19.25
CA SER A 9 -5.15 -2.66 19.52
C SER A 9 -4.98 -3.58 18.29
N PRO A 10 -3.85 -4.30 18.17
CA PRO A 10 -3.60 -5.21 17.04
C PRO A 10 -4.69 -6.28 16.83
N GLU A 11 -5.39 -6.66 17.89
CA GLU A 11 -6.37 -7.74 17.93
C GLU A 11 -7.76 -7.26 17.47
N ASN A 12 -8.02 -5.95 17.50
CA ASN A 12 -9.32 -5.37 17.19
C ASN A 12 -9.29 -4.37 16.01
N THR A 13 -8.11 -4.02 15.51
CA THR A 13 -7.94 -3.00 14.47
C THR A 13 -7.01 -3.49 13.37
N LEU A 14 -7.44 -3.25 12.13
CA LEU A 14 -6.59 -3.32 10.95
C LEU A 14 -6.48 -1.94 10.30
N PHE A 15 -5.33 -1.65 9.71
CA PHE A 15 -5.11 -0.41 8.96
C PHE A 15 -5.18 -0.68 7.46
N VAL A 16 -5.84 0.19 6.71
CA VAL A 16 -5.83 0.20 5.25
C VAL A 16 -5.32 1.55 4.78
N LEU A 17 -4.19 1.54 4.08
CA LEU A 17 -3.55 2.71 3.52
C LEU A 17 -3.73 2.66 2.00
N LEU A 18 -4.41 3.67 1.46
CA LEU A 18 -4.56 3.87 0.03
C LEU A 18 -3.60 4.97 -0.38
N CYS A 19 -2.64 4.67 -1.24
CA CYS A 19 -1.67 5.64 -1.70
C CYS A 19 -1.27 5.37 -3.13
N PHE A 20 -1.10 6.41 -3.93
CA PHE A 20 -0.63 6.22 -5.31
C PHE A 20 0.81 5.69 -5.35
N GLU A 21 1.66 6.18 -4.43
CA GLU A 21 3.05 5.75 -4.28
C GLU A 21 3.19 4.59 -3.28
N GLY A 22 4.29 3.84 -3.40
CA GLY A 22 4.58 2.70 -2.53
C GLY A 22 6.05 2.27 -2.60
N PRO A 23 6.40 1.14 -1.97
CA PRO A 23 7.79 0.76 -1.69
C PRO A 23 8.59 0.27 -2.91
N ASP A 24 7.94 -0.03 -4.03
CA ASP A 24 8.67 -0.42 -5.24
C ASP A 24 9.30 0.80 -5.90
N ILE A 25 10.46 0.61 -6.54
CA ILE A 25 11.12 1.66 -7.35
C ILE A 25 10.15 2.24 -8.39
N TYR A 26 9.38 1.37 -9.06
CA TYR A 26 8.36 1.80 -10.02
C TYR A 26 7.32 2.75 -9.40
N SER A 27 7.01 2.53 -8.12
CA SER A 27 5.93 3.16 -7.38
C SER A 27 6.42 4.32 -6.51
N THR A 28 7.69 4.71 -6.64
CA THR A 28 8.31 5.80 -5.88
C THR A 28 8.67 6.93 -6.84
N ALA A 29 8.22 8.14 -6.52
CA ALA A 29 8.58 9.34 -7.27
C ALA A 29 9.02 10.49 -6.38
N GLY A 30 8.59 10.52 -5.11
CA GLY A 30 9.05 11.49 -4.12
C GLY A 30 8.95 10.98 -2.69
N GLY A 31 8.93 11.90 -1.74
CA GLY A 31 8.90 11.56 -0.31
C GLY A 31 7.58 10.95 0.19
N LEU A 32 6.53 10.94 -0.64
CA LEU A 32 5.24 10.34 -0.26
C LEU A 32 5.35 8.82 -0.19
N GLY A 33 5.98 8.18 -1.19
CA GLY A 33 6.27 6.74 -1.18
C GLY A 33 7.07 6.31 0.06
N THR A 34 8.08 7.09 0.45
CA THR A 34 8.85 6.85 1.68
C THR A 34 7.97 6.90 2.93
N ARG A 35 7.19 7.98 3.10
CA ARG A 35 6.35 8.16 4.30
C ARG A 35 5.29 7.08 4.44
N VAL A 36 4.59 6.72 3.36
CA VAL A 36 3.55 5.68 3.44
C VAL A 36 4.16 4.30 3.68
N THR A 37 5.33 4.03 3.09
CA THR A 37 6.08 2.80 3.34
C THR A 37 6.45 2.72 4.82
N GLU A 38 7.17 3.71 5.34
CA GLU A 38 7.63 3.71 6.74
C GLU A 38 6.46 3.66 7.74
N LEU A 39 5.35 4.37 7.47
CA LEU A 39 4.14 4.27 8.29
C LEU A 39 3.55 2.85 8.26
N SER A 40 3.42 2.25 7.09
CA SER A 40 2.87 0.90 6.94
C SER A 40 3.72 -0.17 7.64
N GLU A 41 5.04 -0.04 7.55
CA GLU A 41 5.99 -0.93 8.22
C GLU A 41 5.96 -0.73 9.74
N ALA A 42 5.89 0.52 10.22
CA ALA A 42 5.80 0.81 11.64
C ALA A 42 4.52 0.23 12.28
N LEU A 43 3.37 0.33 11.60
CA LEU A 43 2.12 -0.27 12.07
C LEU A 43 2.21 -1.80 12.10
N ALA A 44 2.74 -2.41 11.05
CA ALA A 44 2.93 -3.86 10.98
C ALA A 44 3.90 -4.38 12.06
N LEU A 45 5.00 -3.67 12.31
CA LEU A 45 5.96 -4.00 13.37
C LEU A 45 5.37 -3.89 14.78
N GLN A 46 4.32 -3.08 14.96
CA GLN A 46 3.55 -3.02 16.21
C GLN A 46 2.50 -4.13 16.32
N GLY A 47 2.43 -5.05 15.35
CA GLY A 47 1.52 -6.20 15.34
C GLY A 47 0.20 -5.93 14.62
N TYR A 48 -0.07 -4.70 14.18
CA TYR A 48 -1.31 -4.41 13.46
C TYR A 48 -1.29 -5.02 12.07
N THR A 49 -2.37 -5.73 11.72
CA THR A 49 -2.58 -6.11 10.31
C THR A 49 -2.77 -4.84 9.49
N THR A 50 -1.88 -4.63 8.52
CA THR A 50 -1.77 -3.40 7.75
C THR A 50 -1.79 -3.73 6.27
N HIS A 51 -2.73 -3.15 5.53
CA HIS A 51 -2.78 -3.19 4.08
C HIS A 51 -2.23 -1.89 3.51
N LEU A 52 -1.26 -1.98 2.61
CA LEU A 52 -0.87 -0.87 1.75
C LEU A 52 -1.29 -1.20 0.32
N ILE A 53 -2.25 -0.45 -0.21
CA ILE A 53 -2.71 -0.55 -1.60
C ILE A 53 -2.10 0.62 -2.37
N PHE A 54 -1.41 0.30 -3.46
CA PHE A 54 -0.68 1.29 -4.26
C PHE A 54 -0.56 0.89 -5.73
N ILE A 55 -0.22 1.85 -6.59
CA ILE A 55 0.00 1.58 -8.00
C ILE A 55 1.21 0.67 -8.15
N GLY A 56 0.99 -0.52 -8.68
CA GLY A 56 1.97 -1.60 -8.68
C GLY A 56 2.89 -1.60 -9.88
N ALA A 57 4.14 -2.02 -9.64
CA ALA A 57 5.06 -2.39 -10.70
C ALA A 57 4.50 -3.54 -11.55
N PRO A 58 4.54 -3.49 -12.89
CA PRO A 58 3.89 -4.46 -13.76
C PRO A 58 4.51 -5.87 -13.72
N ASP A 59 5.73 -5.99 -13.19
CA ASP A 59 6.56 -7.19 -13.16
C ASP A 59 6.66 -7.84 -11.75
N LYS A 60 5.93 -7.30 -10.77
CA LYS A 60 5.92 -7.81 -9.39
C LYS A 60 4.67 -8.66 -9.10
N PRO A 61 4.69 -9.49 -8.04
CA PRO A 61 3.48 -10.15 -7.55
C PRO A 61 2.41 -9.12 -7.15
N SER A 62 1.15 -9.38 -7.50
CA SER A 62 0.02 -8.49 -7.17
C SER A 62 -0.21 -8.35 -5.67
N VAL A 63 0.16 -9.37 -4.90
CA VAL A 63 0.14 -9.35 -3.43
C VAL A 63 1.46 -9.88 -2.90
N GLU A 64 2.00 -9.21 -1.89
CA GLU A 64 3.19 -9.61 -1.15
C GLU A 64 2.96 -9.39 0.35
N THR A 65 3.40 -10.33 1.18
CA THR A 65 3.32 -10.22 2.64
C THR A 65 4.71 -10.00 3.24
N ARG A 66 4.82 -9.09 4.21
CA ARG A 66 6.03 -8.81 5.00
C ARG A 66 5.72 -8.83 6.50
N PHE A 67 6.77 -8.79 7.33
CA PHE A 67 6.68 -8.74 8.80
C PHE A 67 5.76 -9.81 9.37
N ASP A 68 6.09 -11.09 9.14
CA ASP A 68 5.31 -12.25 9.60
C ASP A 68 3.82 -12.23 9.18
N GLY A 69 3.52 -11.57 8.06
CA GLY A 69 2.17 -11.46 7.51
C GLY A 69 1.40 -10.22 7.94
N HIS A 70 1.97 -9.39 8.83
CA HIS A 70 1.31 -8.18 9.32
C HIS A 70 1.28 -7.04 8.30
N LEU A 71 2.17 -7.01 7.29
CA LEU A 71 2.06 -6.06 6.19
C LEU A 71 1.68 -6.77 4.90
N ILE A 72 0.55 -6.38 4.32
CA ILE A 72 0.04 -6.88 3.05
C ILE A 72 0.16 -5.76 2.02
N LEU A 73 1.13 -5.90 1.13
CA LEU A 73 1.30 -5.02 -0.02
C LEU A 73 0.39 -5.50 -1.15
N LYS A 74 -0.53 -4.63 -1.59
CA LYS A 74 -1.41 -4.86 -2.74
C LYS A 74 -1.05 -3.90 -3.86
N ARG A 75 -0.47 -4.47 -4.93
CA ARG A 75 -0.05 -3.76 -6.13
C ARG A 75 -1.22 -3.69 -7.09
N TRP A 76 -1.90 -2.55 -7.09
CA TRP A 76 -3.06 -2.28 -7.90
C TRP A 76 -2.70 -1.72 -9.28
N SER A 77 -3.64 -1.75 -10.21
CA SER A 77 -3.49 -1.20 -11.58
C SER A 77 -2.28 -1.70 -12.37
N GLN A 78 -1.70 -2.85 -12.00
CA GLN A 78 -0.52 -3.40 -12.69
C GLN A 78 -0.75 -3.65 -14.18
N TRP A 79 -2.00 -3.93 -14.58
CA TRP A 79 -2.37 -4.10 -15.98
C TRP A 79 -2.23 -2.79 -16.76
N VAL A 80 -2.57 -1.64 -16.17
CA VAL A 80 -2.34 -0.31 -16.73
C VAL A 80 -0.83 -0.05 -16.76
N SER A 81 -0.12 -0.33 -15.65
CA SER A 81 1.33 -0.16 -15.54
C SER A 81 2.14 -0.87 -16.63
N LYS A 82 1.63 -1.96 -17.21
CA LYS A 82 2.28 -2.66 -18.35
C LYS A 82 2.40 -1.79 -19.60
N TYR A 83 1.50 -0.84 -19.79
CA TYR A 83 1.51 0.10 -20.92
C TYR A 83 2.28 1.39 -20.62
N TYR A 84 2.62 1.63 -19.34
CA TYR A 84 3.27 2.85 -18.85
C TYR A 84 4.48 2.52 -17.96
N PRO A 85 5.60 2.06 -18.53
CA PRO A 85 6.71 1.47 -17.79
C PRO A 85 7.58 2.50 -17.06
N ASN A 86 7.43 3.81 -17.29
CA ASN A 86 8.36 4.82 -16.80
C ASN A 86 8.12 5.26 -15.34
N GLY A 87 7.26 4.54 -14.62
CA GLY A 87 7.02 4.74 -13.19
C GLY A 87 5.58 5.10 -12.86
N VAL A 88 5.35 5.46 -11.60
CA VAL A 88 4.03 5.58 -10.98
C VAL A 88 3.12 6.59 -11.67
N TYR A 89 3.65 7.74 -12.09
CA TYR A 89 2.89 8.82 -12.73
C TYR A 89 2.85 8.72 -14.28
N ASP A 90 3.53 7.74 -14.89
CA ASP A 90 3.37 7.47 -16.32
C ASP A 90 1.96 6.88 -16.56
N GLY A 91 1.11 7.51 -17.38
CA GLY A 91 -0.30 7.13 -17.52
C GLY A 91 -1.16 7.38 -16.27
N GLU A 92 -0.84 8.44 -15.52
CA GLU A 92 -1.52 8.81 -14.26
C GLU A 92 -3.04 8.83 -14.38
N GLU A 93 -3.60 9.45 -15.43
CA GLU A 93 -5.06 9.55 -15.59
C GLU A 93 -5.75 8.17 -15.68
N GLN A 94 -5.16 7.23 -16.44
CA GLN A 94 -5.71 5.88 -16.60
C GLN A 94 -5.60 5.08 -15.29
N LYS A 95 -4.49 5.27 -14.57
CA LYS A 95 -4.28 4.66 -13.25
C LYS A 95 -5.23 5.24 -12.21
N LEU A 96 -5.43 6.55 -12.19
CA LEU A 96 -6.41 7.20 -11.30
C LEU A 96 -7.83 6.70 -11.58
N TYR A 97 -8.21 6.57 -12.84
CA TYR A 97 -9.50 6.00 -13.22
C TYR A 97 -9.67 4.55 -12.71
N ASP A 98 -8.71 3.67 -13.02
CA ASP A 98 -8.74 2.28 -12.56
C ASP A 98 -8.74 2.18 -11.02
N TYR A 99 -7.90 2.97 -10.36
CA TYR A 99 -7.77 3.00 -8.90
C TYR A 99 -9.06 3.47 -8.20
N ASN A 100 -9.70 4.53 -8.70
CA ASN A 100 -10.95 5.04 -8.11
C ASN A 100 -12.14 4.09 -8.29
N GLU A 101 -12.20 3.35 -9.38
CA GLU A 101 -13.35 2.49 -9.70
C GLU A 101 -13.24 1.07 -9.13
N SER A 102 -12.05 0.65 -8.67
CA SER A 102 -11.81 -0.77 -8.36
C SER A 102 -11.08 -1.08 -7.06
N VAL A 103 -10.59 -0.08 -6.33
CA VAL A 103 -9.89 -0.28 -5.03
C VAL A 103 -10.83 -0.30 -3.84
#